data_AF-A0A368F344-F1
#
_entry.id   AF-A0A368F344-F1
#
_cell.length_a   1.000
_cell.length_b   1.000
_cell.length_c   1.000
_cell.angle_alpha   90.00
_cell.angle_beta   90.00
_cell.angle_gamma   90.00
#
_symmetry.space_group_name_H-M   'P 1'
#
loop_
_entity.id
_entity.type
_entity.pdbx_description
1 polymer ?
#
loop_
_entity_poly.entity_id
_entity_poly.type
_entity_poly.pdbx_seq_one_letter_code
_entity_poly.pdbx_strand_id
1 'polypeptide(L)'
;MRRDELSVPPFHEKDPRFFQQQIADCEPTYQSMSCEGDNQWAAGISPLLNVSAFPMALQCCSFEPLRLSSDRGIAIVARNGSQYAFDYISNIAKTIGHDGSVTYEVYVRRFVCLPPVAPKKQHMIVGSPMVYNAQEFRRAPQHNRAFQVCS
;
A
#
# COMPACT_ATOMS: atom_id res chain seq x y z
N MET A 1 -9.99 -33.27 38.27
CA MET A 1 -9.36 -32.95 36.98
C MET A 1 -10.26 -31.98 36.22
N ARG A 2 -9.89 -30.70 36.14
CA ARG A 2 -10.49 -29.74 35.22
C ARG A 2 -9.33 -28.97 34.60
N ARG A 3 -9.25 -29.02 33.27
CA ARG A 3 -8.15 -28.50 32.45
C ARG A 3 -7.88 -27.04 32.78
N ASP A 4 -6.60 -26.72 32.91
CA ASP A 4 -6.08 -25.37 32.78
C ASP A 4 -6.75 -24.68 31.59
N GLU A 5 -7.50 -23.61 31.86
CA GLU A 5 -7.80 -22.63 30.83
C GLU A 5 -6.45 -22.07 30.39
N LEU A 6 -6.03 -22.43 29.17
CA LEU A 6 -4.90 -21.80 28.50
C LEU A 6 -5.22 -20.31 28.38
N SER A 7 -4.80 -19.52 29.35
CA SER A 7 -4.91 -18.07 29.30
C SER A 7 -3.94 -17.61 28.22
N VAL A 8 -4.48 -17.25 27.06
CA VAL A 8 -3.69 -16.59 26.02
C VAL A 8 -3.19 -15.28 26.64
N PRO A 9 -1.87 -15.09 26.78
CA PRO A 9 -1.36 -13.87 27.38
C PRO A 9 -1.80 -12.65 26.54
N PRO A 10 -2.11 -11.51 27.19
CA PRO A 10 -2.51 -10.30 26.48
C PRO A 10 -1.42 -9.91 25.47
N PHE A 11 -1.86 -9.51 24.27
CA PHE A 11 -0.95 -9.17 23.18
C PHE A 11 -0.04 -8.00 23.59
N HIS A 12 1.27 -8.23 23.53
CA HIS A 12 2.28 -7.20 23.73
C HIS A 12 2.50 -6.42 22.42
N GLU A 13 2.90 -5.15 22.47
CA GLU A 13 3.22 -4.35 21.25
C GLU A 13 4.28 -4.97 20.32
N LYS A 14 5.06 -5.94 20.83
CA LYS A 14 6.08 -6.68 20.07
C LYS A 14 5.64 -8.10 19.70
N ASP A 15 4.40 -8.48 20.03
CA ASP A 15 3.84 -9.78 19.65
C ASP A 15 3.60 -9.77 18.13
N PRO A 16 4.05 -10.79 17.37
CA PRO A 16 3.78 -10.90 15.94
C PRO A 16 2.28 -10.90 15.59
N ARG A 17 1.41 -11.21 16.56
CA ARG A 17 -0.05 -11.17 16.45
C ARG A 17 -0.64 -9.79 16.75
N PHE A 18 0.19 -8.84 17.19
CA PHE A 18 -0.21 -7.46 17.43
C PHE A 18 -0.35 -6.75 16.08
N PHE A 19 -1.57 -6.77 15.54
CA PHE A 19 -1.90 -6.08 14.30
C PHE A 19 -1.82 -4.57 14.49
N GLN A 20 -0.88 -3.92 13.81
CA GLN A 20 -0.84 -2.47 13.72
C GLN A 20 -1.67 -2.03 12.51
N GLN A 21 -2.81 -1.41 12.78
CA GLN A 21 -3.70 -0.90 11.74
C GLN A 21 -2.93 0.06 10.83
N GLN A 22 -2.87 -0.30 9.55
CA GLN A 22 -2.35 0.55 8.49
C GLN A 22 -3.52 1.35 7.93
N ILE A 23 -3.42 2.68 8.03
CA ILE A 23 -4.48 3.60 7.65
C ILE A 23 -4.00 4.42 6.46
N ALA A 24 -4.85 4.53 5.45
CA ALA A 24 -4.61 5.39 4.31
C ALA A 24 -5.57 6.59 4.31
N ASP A 25 -5.07 7.69 3.78
CA ASP A 25 -5.84 8.90 3.58
C ASP A 25 -6.31 8.93 2.12
N CYS A 26 -7.63 8.99 1.93
CA CYS A 26 -8.25 8.90 0.61
C CYS A 26 -9.00 10.18 0.30
N GLU A 27 -9.03 10.54 -0.98
CA GLU A 27 -9.97 11.54 -1.46
C GLU A 27 -11.42 11.10 -1.18
N PRO A 28 -12.31 12.01 -0.78
CA PRO A 28 -13.69 11.67 -0.47
C PRO A 28 -14.50 11.32 -1.73
N THR A 29 -14.08 11.81 -2.90
CA THR A 29 -14.75 11.66 -4.20
C THR A 29 -13.73 11.48 -5.32
N TYR A 30 -14.22 11.30 -6.55
CA TYR A 30 -13.37 11.28 -7.76
C TYR A 30 -13.14 12.70 -8.23
N GLN A 31 -11.93 13.20 -8.05
CA GLN A 31 -11.60 14.61 -8.32
C GLN A 31 -10.20 14.78 -8.90
N SER A 32 -9.33 13.78 -8.79
CA SER A 32 -7.99 13.79 -9.34
C SER A 32 -7.97 13.35 -10.80
N MET A 33 -7.13 13.95 -11.62
CA MET A 33 -6.91 13.52 -13.01
C MET A 33 -5.84 12.41 -13.11
N SER A 34 -4.94 12.35 -12.14
CA SER A 34 -3.89 11.36 -12.00
C SER A 34 -3.47 11.21 -10.53
N CYS A 35 -2.89 10.06 -10.17
CA CYS A 35 -2.31 9.81 -8.85
C CYS A 35 -0.78 9.75 -8.99
N GLU A 36 -0.12 10.92 -8.94
CA GLU A 36 1.32 11.05 -9.23
C GLU A 36 2.22 10.91 -7.98
N GLY A 37 1.65 10.82 -6.78
CA GLY A 37 2.43 10.67 -5.56
C GLY A 37 3.19 9.33 -5.50
N ASP A 38 4.45 9.37 -5.05
CA ASP A 38 5.28 8.17 -4.82
C ASP A 38 4.73 7.28 -3.70
N ASN A 39 3.87 7.85 -2.85
CA ASN A 39 3.10 7.18 -1.79
C ASN A 39 1.61 6.97 -2.13
N GLN A 40 1.20 7.21 -3.39
CA GLN A 40 -0.20 7.18 -3.80
C GLN A 40 -0.56 5.97 -4.66
N TRP A 41 -1.86 5.68 -4.74
CA TRP A 41 -2.42 4.74 -5.69
C TRP A 41 -3.80 5.18 -6.19
N ALA A 42 -4.21 4.64 -7.34
CA ALA A 42 -5.54 4.80 -7.89
C ALA A 42 -6.52 3.84 -7.18
N ALA A 43 -7.30 4.38 -6.24
CA ALA A 43 -8.27 3.61 -5.45
C ALA A 43 -9.60 3.39 -6.18
N GLY A 44 -9.91 4.24 -7.17
CA GLY A 44 -11.08 4.09 -8.00
C GLY A 44 -11.05 4.97 -9.25
N ILE A 45 -11.89 4.62 -10.21
CA ILE A 45 -12.10 5.36 -11.47
C ILE A 45 -13.55 5.82 -11.50
N SER A 46 -13.78 7.10 -11.81
CA SER A 46 -15.14 7.64 -11.91
C SER A 46 -15.92 6.97 -13.06
N PRO A 47 -17.23 6.72 -12.89
CA PRO A 47 -18.07 6.28 -13.98
C PRO A 47 -18.12 7.35 -15.08
N LEU A 48 -17.94 6.94 -16.34
CA LEU A 48 -18.04 7.83 -17.49
C LEU A 48 -19.24 7.45 -18.35
N LEU A 49 -20.09 8.45 -18.68
CA LEU A 49 -21.22 8.26 -19.60
C LEU A 49 -20.77 8.16 -21.07
N ASN A 50 -19.70 8.88 -21.41
CA ASN A 50 -19.08 8.81 -22.73
C ASN A 50 -17.55 8.72 -22.57
N VAL A 51 -17.04 7.51 -22.80
CA VAL A 51 -15.64 7.17 -22.59
C VAL A 51 -14.72 7.86 -23.62
N SER A 52 -15.16 8.22 -24.80
CA SER A 52 -14.31 8.94 -25.76
C SER A 52 -14.41 10.46 -25.65
N ALA A 53 -15.46 11.01 -25.03
CA ALA A 53 -15.68 12.45 -24.96
C ALA A 53 -15.23 13.11 -23.64
N PHE A 54 -15.23 12.38 -22.52
CA PHE A 54 -14.98 12.97 -21.20
C PHE A 54 -13.62 12.56 -20.60
N PRO A 55 -12.95 13.48 -19.87
CA PRO A 55 -11.77 13.14 -19.08
C PRO A 55 -12.13 12.10 -18.01
N MET A 56 -11.19 11.21 -17.69
CA MET A 56 -11.34 10.33 -16.55
C MET A 56 -11.03 11.08 -15.26
N ALA A 57 -11.75 10.78 -14.18
CA ALA A 57 -11.37 11.21 -12.85
C ALA A 57 -11.06 9.97 -11.99
N LEU A 58 -10.06 10.10 -11.15
CA LEU A 58 -9.59 9.11 -10.20
C LEU A 58 -9.94 9.54 -8.79
N GLN A 59 -10.11 8.54 -7.93
CA GLN A 59 -10.02 8.68 -6.49
C GLN A 59 -8.63 8.21 -6.08
N CYS A 60 -7.78 9.12 -5.62
CA CYS A 60 -6.46 8.79 -5.13
C CYS A 60 -6.50 8.53 -3.62
N CYS A 61 -5.68 7.59 -3.16
CA CYS A 61 -5.36 7.43 -1.75
C CYS A 61 -3.84 7.51 -1.57
N SER A 62 -3.41 7.97 -0.40
CA SER A 62 -2.02 8.01 0.01
C SER A 62 -1.78 7.12 1.22
N PHE A 63 -0.65 6.41 1.19
CA PHE A 63 -0.18 5.59 2.29
C PHE A 63 1.35 5.65 2.33
N GLU A 64 1.90 6.31 3.35
CA GLU A 64 3.31 6.73 3.39
C GLU A 64 4.33 5.60 3.14
N PRO A 65 4.14 4.36 3.61
CA PRO A 65 5.07 3.28 3.30
C PRO A 65 5.22 2.99 1.80
N LEU A 66 4.24 3.31 0.95
CA LEU A 66 4.31 3.04 -0.49
C LEU A 66 5.49 3.73 -1.20
N ARG A 67 6.16 4.71 -0.59
CA ARG A 67 7.39 5.32 -1.14
C ARG A 67 8.53 4.32 -1.30
N LEU A 68 8.51 3.26 -0.51
CA LEU A 68 9.47 2.16 -0.59
C LEU A 68 9.16 1.18 -1.74
N SER A 69 8.11 1.43 -2.50
CA SER A 69 7.71 0.60 -3.63
C SER A 69 8.61 0.79 -4.82
N SER A 70 8.58 -0.19 -5.72
CA SER A 70 9.32 -0.18 -6.98
C SER A 70 8.39 -0.48 -8.14
N ASP A 71 8.74 -0.04 -9.35
CA ASP A 71 7.96 -0.38 -10.54
C ASP A 71 7.98 -1.89 -10.78
N ARG A 72 6.82 -2.41 -11.17
CA ARG A 72 6.52 -3.85 -11.06
C ARG A 72 7.47 -4.76 -11.85
N GLY A 73 7.90 -4.38 -13.05
CA GLY A 73 8.74 -5.24 -13.91
C GLY A 73 8.32 -6.73 -13.94
N ILE A 74 9.29 -7.63 -14.09
CA ILE A 74 9.09 -9.09 -13.87
C ILE A 74 9.34 -9.38 -12.39
N ALA A 75 8.38 -9.98 -11.69
CA ALA A 75 8.49 -10.12 -10.25
C ALA A 75 7.72 -11.31 -9.65
N ILE A 76 8.34 -11.92 -8.63
CA ILE A 76 7.88 -13.10 -7.91
C ILE A 76 6.95 -12.61 -6.78
N VAL A 77 5.72 -13.12 -6.62
CA VAL A 77 4.79 -12.61 -5.57
C VAL A 77 4.80 -13.45 -4.29
N ALA A 78 5.28 -14.69 -4.39
CA ALA A 78 5.33 -15.62 -3.29
C ALA A 78 6.74 -16.20 -3.18
N ARG A 79 7.28 -16.24 -1.97
CA ARG A 79 8.57 -16.86 -1.67
C ARG A 79 8.35 -17.87 -0.56
N ASN A 80 8.73 -19.12 -0.80
CA ASN A 80 8.54 -20.23 0.14
C ASN A 80 7.08 -20.42 0.58
N GLY A 81 6.11 -20.17 -0.31
CA GLY A 81 4.68 -20.28 -0.01
C GLY A 81 4.08 -19.09 0.74
N SER A 82 4.87 -18.08 1.12
CA SER A 82 4.39 -16.86 1.77
C SER A 82 4.33 -15.69 0.79
N GLN A 83 3.25 -14.91 0.86
CA GLN A 83 3.19 -13.62 0.19
C GLN A 83 4.25 -12.70 0.82
N TYR A 84 5.18 -12.21 0.00
CA TYR A 84 6.25 -11.33 0.49
C TYR A 84 6.15 -9.91 -0.08
N ALA A 85 5.23 -9.69 -1.01
CA ALA A 85 4.96 -8.41 -1.64
C ALA A 85 3.51 -8.39 -2.16
N PHE A 86 2.98 -7.20 -2.40
CA PHE A 86 1.78 -7.01 -3.19
C PHE A 86 2.00 -5.91 -4.23
N ASP A 87 1.19 -5.99 -5.27
CA ASP A 87 1.20 -5.05 -6.38
C ASP A 87 -0.03 -4.16 -6.28
N TYR A 88 0.13 -2.89 -6.64
CA TYR A 88 -0.95 -1.90 -6.64
C TYR A 88 -0.87 -1.02 -7.89
N ILE A 89 -2.01 -0.46 -8.30
CA ILE A 89 -2.08 0.46 -9.44
C ILE A 89 -1.70 1.84 -8.94
N SER A 90 -0.50 2.31 -9.27
CA SER A 90 -0.04 3.62 -8.84
C SER A 90 -0.75 4.73 -9.57
N ASN A 91 -1.03 4.54 -10.87
CA ASN A 91 -1.70 5.53 -11.70
C ASN A 91 -2.39 4.87 -12.90
N ILE A 92 -3.32 5.59 -13.52
CA ILE A 92 -3.95 5.18 -14.78
C ILE A 92 -4.02 6.42 -15.68
N ALA A 93 -3.39 6.33 -16.86
CA ALA A 93 -3.50 7.35 -17.88
C ALA A 93 -4.41 6.87 -19.01
N LYS A 94 -5.24 7.77 -19.52
CA LYS A 94 -6.13 7.52 -20.66
C LYS A 94 -5.72 8.38 -21.83
N THR A 95 -5.63 7.76 -22.99
CA THR A 95 -5.37 8.44 -24.26
C THR A 95 -6.51 8.16 -25.24
N ILE A 96 -6.84 9.16 -26.06
CA ILE A 96 -7.88 9.05 -27.09
C ILE A 96 -7.18 9.23 -28.43
N GLY A 97 -7.23 8.20 -29.27
CA GLY A 97 -6.70 8.21 -30.62
C GLY A 97 -7.52 9.10 -31.55
N HIS A 98 -6.92 9.50 -32.68
CA HIS A 98 -7.60 10.34 -33.68
C HIS A 98 -8.84 9.67 -34.31
N ASP A 99 -8.89 8.34 -34.30
CA ASP A 99 -10.02 7.52 -34.73
C ASP A 99 -11.10 7.35 -33.64
N GLY A 100 -10.91 7.98 -32.48
CA GLY A 100 -11.79 7.84 -31.32
C GLY A 100 -11.53 6.58 -30.48
N SER A 101 -10.49 5.79 -30.80
CA SER A 101 -10.07 4.66 -29.96
C SER A 101 -9.61 5.15 -28.59
N VAL A 102 -9.89 4.37 -27.54
CA VAL A 102 -9.50 4.73 -26.18
C VAL A 102 -8.49 3.70 -25.68
N THR A 103 -7.33 4.17 -25.24
CA THR A 103 -6.29 3.33 -24.64
C THR A 103 -6.07 3.74 -23.19
N TYR A 104 -5.84 2.75 -22.33
CA TYR A 104 -5.50 2.96 -20.93
C TYR A 104 -4.11 2.41 -20.66
N GLU A 105 -3.23 3.26 -20.14
CA GLU A 105 -1.95 2.87 -19.59
C GLU A 105 -2.08 2.73 -18.08
N VAL A 106 -1.81 1.53 -17.57
CA VAL A 106 -1.91 1.22 -16.15
C VAL A 106 -0.51 1.09 -15.57
N TYR A 107 -0.18 1.95 -14.63
CA TYR A 107 1.10 1.96 -13.93
C TYR A 107 0.97 1.08 -12.68
N VAL A 108 1.82 0.06 -12.59
CA VAL A 108 1.79 -0.90 -11.49
C VAL A 108 3.09 -0.84 -10.71
N ARG A 109 2.96 -0.67 -9.40
CA ARG A 109 4.07 -0.66 -8.44
C ARG A 109 3.93 -1.79 -7.45
N ARG A 110 5.04 -2.14 -6.83
CA ARG A 110 5.18 -3.24 -5.89
C ARG A 110 5.69 -2.75 -4.56
N PHE A 111 4.97 -3.07 -3.50
CA PHE A 111 5.41 -2.89 -2.14
C PHE A 111 5.83 -4.24 -1.52
N VAL A 112 7.01 -4.28 -0.91
CA VAL A 112 7.58 -5.49 -0.29
C VAL A 112 7.26 -5.51 1.21
N CYS A 113 6.70 -6.62 1.67
CA CYS A 113 6.24 -6.81 3.05
C CYS A 113 7.33 -7.17 4.04
N LEU A 114 8.38 -7.84 3.58
CA LEU A 114 9.46 -8.26 4.46
C LEU A 114 10.48 -7.12 4.58
N PRO A 115 11.01 -6.84 5.79
CA PRO A 115 12.21 -6.02 5.88
C PRO A 115 13.32 -6.69 5.04
N PRO A 116 14.18 -5.91 4.37
CA PRO A 116 15.32 -6.48 3.67
C PRO A 116 16.06 -7.39 4.65
N VAL A 117 16.28 -8.64 4.26
CA VAL A 117 16.97 -9.62 5.11
C VAL A 117 18.28 -8.98 5.54
N ALA A 118 18.40 -8.63 6.82
CA ALA A 118 19.60 -8.01 7.33
C ALA A 118 20.77 -8.92 6.92
N PRO A 119 21.82 -8.40 6.26
CA PRO A 119 22.98 -9.20 5.93
C PRO A 119 23.47 -9.84 7.23
N LYS A 120 23.76 -11.15 7.19
CA LYS A 120 24.37 -11.87 8.31
C LYS A 120 25.53 -11.01 8.81
N LYS A 121 25.45 -10.57 10.06
CA LYS A 121 26.37 -9.59 10.67
C LYS A 121 27.82 -9.98 10.37
N GLN A 122 28.47 -9.27 9.45
CA GLN A 122 29.89 -9.01 9.60
C GLN A 122 29.99 -7.74 10.44
N HIS A 123 30.79 -7.85 11.49
CA HIS A 123 30.99 -6.88 12.54
C HIS A 123 31.39 -5.52 11.95
N MET A 124 30.46 -4.56 11.86
CA MET A 124 30.79 -3.15 11.67
C MET A 124 29.82 -2.27 12.45
N ILE A 125 30.46 -1.45 13.28
CA ILE A 125 30.05 -0.30 14.10
C ILE A 125 28.58 0.15 13.94
N VAL A 126 27.87 0.13 15.07
CA VAL A 126 26.48 0.52 15.26
C VAL A 126 26.27 2.00 14.91
N GLY A 127 25.70 2.27 13.74
CA GLY A 127 24.83 3.43 13.55
C GLY A 127 23.44 3.07 14.07
N SER A 128 22.88 3.92 14.94
CA SER A 128 21.57 3.70 15.56
C SER A 128 20.49 3.30 14.53
N PRO A 129 19.68 2.26 14.79
CA PRO A 129 18.55 1.97 13.93
C PRO A 129 17.56 3.13 14.01
N MET A 130 17.08 3.61 12.86
CA MET A 130 16.00 4.59 12.81
C MET A 130 14.76 3.99 13.50
N VAL A 131 14.48 4.49 14.70
CA VAL A 131 13.29 4.16 15.47
C VAL A 131 12.13 4.91 14.82
N TYR A 132 11.29 4.22 14.06
CA TYR A 132 10.03 4.79 13.60
C TYR A 132 9.12 5.00 14.82
N ASN A 133 8.79 6.25 15.11
CA ASN A 133 7.98 6.60 16.27
C ASN A 133 6.50 6.28 16.00
N ALA A 134 5.97 5.24 16.64
CA ALA A 134 4.58 4.81 16.50
C ALA A 134 3.54 5.83 17.03
N GLN A 135 3.99 6.88 17.74
CA GLN A 135 3.09 7.85 18.39
C GLN A 135 2.56 8.94 17.45
N GLU A 136 3.16 9.14 16.27
CA GLU A 136 2.69 10.14 15.30
C GLU A 136 1.46 9.68 14.47
N PHE A 137 1.12 8.39 14.51
CA PHE A 137 0.05 7.79 13.71
C PHE A 137 -1.36 7.89 14.32
N ARG A 138 -1.54 8.55 15.47
CA ARG A 138 -2.80 8.53 16.25
C ARG A 138 -3.78 9.69 16.00
N ARG A 139 -3.69 10.41 14.88
CA ARG A 139 -4.69 11.42 14.55
C ARG A 139 -5.06 11.35 13.09
N ALA A 140 -6.09 10.57 12.78
CA ALA A 140 -6.78 10.68 11.50
C ALA A 140 -8.31 10.75 11.71
N PRO A 141 -9.01 11.65 11.01
CA PRO A 141 -10.46 11.81 11.10
C PRO A 141 -11.22 10.64 10.46
N GLN A 142 -12.52 10.53 10.76
CA GLN A 142 -13.40 9.36 10.50
C GLN A 142 -13.71 9.03 9.02
N HIS A 143 -12.97 9.55 8.04
CA HIS A 143 -13.16 9.23 6.61
C HIS A 143 -12.22 8.14 6.08
N ASN A 144 -11.42 7.53 6.95
CA ASN A 144 -10.30 6.70 6.55
C ASN A 144 -10.70 5.24 6.27
N ARG A 145 -10.29 4.72 5.12
CA ARG A 145 -10.38 3.30 4.80
C ARG A 145 -9.13 2.61 5.37
N ALA A 146 -9.34 1.55 6.14
CA ALA A 146 -8.24 0.68 6.56
C ALA A 146 -7.63 0.02 5.32
N PHE A 147 -6.32 0.13 5.16
CA PHE A 147 -5.59 -0.43 4.02
C PHE A 147 -4.63 -1.48 4.57
N GLN A 148 -4.92 -2.77 4.37
CA GLN A 148 -4.07 -3.85 4.84
C GLN A 148 -3.12 -4.30 3.74
N VAL A 149 -1.84 -4.30 4.09
CA VAL A 149 -0.71 -4.29 3.15
C VAL A 149 0.09 -5.57 3.31
N CYS A 150 0.24 -6.06 4.54
CA CYS A 150 0.97 -7.27 4.89
C CYS A 150 0.31 -7.91 6.12
N SER A 151 0.17 -9.24 6.12
CA SER A 151 -0.46 -10.04 7.18
C SER A 151 0.50 -11.08 7.73
#